data_AF-A0A3R9Y3E0-F1
#
_entry.id   AF-A0A3R9Y3E0-F1
#
_cell.length_a   1.000
_cell.length_b   1.000
_cell.length_c   1.000
_cell.angle_alpha   90.00
_cell.angle_beta   90.00
_cell.angle_gamma   90.00
#
_symmetry.space_group_name_H-M   'P 1'
#
loop_
_entity.id
_entity.type
_entity.pdbx_description
1 polymer ?
#
loop_
_entity_poly.entity_id
_entity_poly.type
_entity_poly.pdbx_seq_one_letter_code
_entity_poly.pdbx_strand_id
1 'polypeptide(L)'
;MDRKQVLEIVFLSFIKENRFIDQDFKSIWNAFVEKRKRSDNEINFSLAYFYFRNTLEAEYFFVDRSKVPFRYTSILQFKETSTSYNLNEAYRKIYKAIETLTDDFKRNKVELSVLNTYLDEFPLIYDKLDRLIFKRQQLEVEIQSKINVLNDLLKELTT
;
A
#
# COMPACT_ATOMS: atom_id res chain seq x y z
N MET A 1 -0.37 -6.02 34.25
CA MET A 1 -0.25 -6.34 32.81
C MET A 1 1.24 -6.40 32.48
N ASP A 2 1.71 -7.49 31.89
CA ASP A 2 3.13 -7.65 31.54
C ASP A 2 3.49 -6.76 30.34
N ARG A 3 4.72 -6.22 30.30
CA ARG A 3 5.21 -5.36 29.21
C ARG A 3 5.10 -6.04 27.84
N LYS A 4 5.28 -7.36 27.80
CA LYS A 4 5.08 -8.21 26.62
C LYS A 4 3.65 -8.12 26.09
N GLN A 5 2.66 -8.38 26.94
CA GLN A 5 1.24 -8.37 26.55
C GLN A 5 0.79 -6.99 26.07
N VAL A 6 1.30 -5.92 26.71
CA VAL A 6 1.03 -4.55 26.26
C VAL A 6 1.58 -4.31 24.86
N LEU A 7 2.81 -4.77 24.56
CA LEU A 7 3.39 -4.65 23.23
C LEU A 7 2.58 -5.43 22.19
N GLU A 8 2.20 -6.68 22.48
CA GLU A 8 1.42 -7.53 21.56
C GLU A 8 0.06 -6.91 21.21
N ILE A 9 -0.71 -6.46 22.20
CA ILE A 9 -2.01 -5.81 21.99
C ILE A 9 -1.88 -4.57 21.12
N VAL A 10 -0.92 -3.71 21.48
CA VAL A 10 -0.68 -2.45 20.79
C VAL A 10 -0.19 -2.68 19.35
N PHE A 11 0.68 -3.67 19.15
CA PHE A 11 1.20 -4.01 17.83
C PHE A 11 0.12 -4.65 16.96
N LEU A 12 -0.73 -5.51 17.52
CA LEU A 12 -1.90 -6.05 16.83
C LEU A 12 -2.86 -4.95 16.37
N SER A 13 -3.21 -4.00 17.24
CA SER A 13 -4.03 -2.85 16.86
C SER A 13 -3.40 -2.07 15.71
N PHE A 14 -2.09 -1.83 15.77
CA PHE A 14 -1.37 -1.19 14.68
C PHE A 14 -1.45 -2.01 13.38
N ILE A 15 -1.24 -3.32 13.42
CA ILE A 15 -1.35 -4.18 12.24
C ILE A 15 -2.77 -4.11 11.63
N LYS A 16 -3.81 -4.12 12.47
CA LYS A 16 -5.21 -4.07 12.02
C LYS A 16 -5.63 -2.73 11.41
N GLU A 17 -5.04 -1.64 11.88
CA GLU A 17 -5.37 -0.28 11.43
C GLU A 17 -4.55 0.19 10.23
N ASN A 18 -3.49 -0.53 9.85
CA ASN A 18 -2.54 -0.08 8.85
C ASN A 18 -2.44 -1.11 7.71
N ARG A 19 -2.31 -0.57 6.50
CA ARG A 19 -2.19 -1.37 5.28
C ARG A 19 -0.73 -1.46 4.88
N PHE A 20 -0.22 -2.67 4.72
CA PHE A 20 1.13 -2.95 4.24
C PHE A 20 1.03 -3.63 2.86
N ILE A 21 1.86 -3.20 1.91
CA ILE A 21 1.96 -3.81 0.58
C ILE A 21 3.43 -4.00 0.29
N ASP A 22 3.83 -5.24 0.02
CA ASP A 22 5.21 -5.59 -0.32
C ASP A 22 6.20 -4.92 0.64
N GLN A 23 6.04 -5.06 1.96
CA GLN A 23 6.94 -4.50 2.97
C GLN A 23 7.69 -5.61 3.68
N ASP A 24 8.97 -5.44 4.00
CA ASP A 24 9.63 -6.34 4.94
C ASP A 24 9.24 -6.02 6.39
N PHE A 25 9.49 -6.95 7.30
CA PHE A 25 9.13 -6.78 8.71
C PHE A 25 9.83 -5.56 9.35
N LYS A 26 11.06 -5.23 8.93
CA LYS A 26 11.79 -4.09 9.49
C LYS A 26 11.10 -2.78 9.12
N SER A 27 10.61 -2.64 7.89
CA SER A 27 9.81 -1.50 7.48
C SER A 27 8.49 -1.39 8.25
N ILE A 28 7.77 -2.51 8.43
CA ILE A 28 6.53 -2.55 9.24
C ILE A 28 6.82 -2.10 10.68
N TRP A 29 7.91 -2.60 11.26
CA TRP A 29 8.32 -2.24 12.62
C TRP A 29 8.72 -0.76 12.73
N ASN A 30 9.48 -0.24 11.79
CA ASN A 30 9.87 1.17 11.80
C ASN A 30 8.64 2.09 11.75
N ALA A 31 7.66 1.78 10.90
CA ALA A 31 6.40 2.51 10.84
C ALA A 31 5.63 2.46 12.18
N PHE A 32 5.64 1.30 12.85
CA PHE A 32 5.06 1.16 14.20
C PHE A 32 5.75 2.06 15.22
N VAL A 33 7.09 2.06 15.24
CA VAL A 33 7.91 2.86 16.17
C VAL A 33 7.72 4.35 15.93
N GLU A 34 7.76 4.80 14.68
CA GLU A 34 7.52 6.19 14.29
C GLU A 34 6.16 6.68 14.79
N LYS A 35 5.10 5.89 14.60
CA LYS A 35 3.75 6.22 15.08
C LYS A 35 3.68 6.30 16.61
N ARG A 36 4.53 5.55 17.33
CA ARG A 36 4.53 5.46 18.80
C ARG A 36 5.49 6.42 19.50
N LYS A 37 6.44 7.04 18.80
CA LYS A 37 7.47 7.96 19.37
C LYS A 37 8.20 7.37 20.59
N ARG A 38 8.49 6.06 20.61
CA ARG A 38 9.18 5.38 21.73
C ARG A 38 10.65 5.12 21.42
N SER A 39 11.50 5.24 22.44
CA SER A 39 12.97 5.17 22.37
C SER A 39 13.56 3.78 22.63
N ASP A 40 12.79 2.83 23.16
CA ASP A 40 13.30 1.52 23.61
C ASP A 40 13.15 0.47 22.48
N ASN A 41 14.03 0.50 21.48
CA ASN A 41 13.77 -0.15 20.18
C ASN A 41 14.36 -1.56 19.99
N GLU A 42 15.47 -1.91 20.64
CA GLU A 42 16.15 -3.19 20.33
C GLU A 42 15.55 -4.40 21.05
N ILE A 43 15.22 -4.27 22.34
CA ILE A 43 14.63 -5.37 23.14
C ILE A 43 13.20 -5.72 22.65
N ASN A 44 12.50 -4.74 22.08
CA ASN A 44 11.13 -4.91 21.60
C ASN A 44 11.04 -5.48 20.17
N PHE A 45 12.07 -5.29 19.33
CA PHE A 45 12.06 -5.77 17.95
C PHE A 45 11.97 -7.29 17.86
N SER A 46 12.85 -8.01 18.57
CA SER A 46 12.89 -9.48 18.53
C SER A 46 11.60 -10.11 19.07
N LEU A 47 11.04 -9.52 20.14
CA LEU A 47 9.78 -9.98 20.72
C LEU A 47 8.60 -9.72 19.79
N ALA A 48 8.54 -8.54 19.17
CA ALA A 48 7.54 -8.21 18.16
C ALA A 48 7.67 -9.09 16.91
N TYR A 49 8.91 -9.39 16.47
CA TYR A 49 9.16 -10.30 15.35
C TYR A 49 8.68 -11.71 15.65
N PHE A 50 8.97 -12.23 16.85
CA PHE A 50 8.50 -13.55 17.25
C PHE A 50 6.97 -13.63 17.29
N TYR A 51 6.32 -12.64 17.90
CA TYR A 51 4.85 -12.54 17.91
C TYR A 51 4.28 -12.40 16.49
N PHE A 52 4.91 -11.58 15.65
CA PHE A 52 4.52 -11.41 14.26
C PHE A 52 4.59 -12.72 13.49
N ARG A 53 5.73 -13.42 13.52
CA ARG A 53 5.95 -14.65 12.77
C ARG A 53 5.03 -15.79 13.19
N ASN A 54 4.77 -15.91 14.50
CA ASN A 54 4.05 -17.05 15.05
C ASN A 54 2.54 -16.82 15.17
N THR A 55 2.11 -15.57 15.30
CA THR A 55 0.70 -15.24 15.57
C THR A 55 0.10 -14.41 14.45
N LEU A 56 0.81 -13.41 13.92
CA LEU A 56 0.21 -12.45 13.00
C LEU A 56 0.40 -12.78 11.52
N GLU A 57 1.52 -13.40 11.15
CA GLU A 57 1.91 -13.64 9.76
C GLU A 57 0.82 -14.42 9.02
N ALA A 58 0.40 -15.55 9.58
CA ALA A 58 -0.57 -16.42 8.93
C ALA A 58 -1.98 -15.84 8.87
N GLU A 59 -2.36 -15.01 9.85
CA GLU A 59 -3.73 -14.49 9.99
C GLU A 59 -3.92 -13.13 9.27
N TYR A 60 -2.87 -12.31 9.22
CA TYR A 60 -2.97 -10.92 8.75
C TYR A 60 -2.10 -10.62 7.52
N PHE A 61 -1.27 -11.55 7.03
CA PHE A 61 -0.35 -11.26 5.94
C PHE A 61 -0.24 -12.36 4.88
N PHE A 62 -0.18 -11.91 3.62
CA PHE A 62 0.43 -12.70 2.56
C PHE A 62 1.94 -12.53 2.60
N VAL A 63 2.68 -13.65 2.52
CA VAL A 63 4.15 -13.66 2.56
C VAL A 63 4.73 -14.03 1.20
N ASP A 64 5.61 -13.19 0.67
CA ASP A 64 6.43 -13.50 -0.49
C ASP A 64 7.76 -14.04 0.03
N ARG A 65 7.93 -15.34 -0.13
CA ARG A 65 9.12 -16.09 0.29
C ARG A 65 10.17 -16.20 -0.81
N SER A 66 9.92 -15.65 -2.00
CA SER A 66 10.89 -15.66 -3.11
C SER A 66 12.04 -14.67 -2.90
N LYS A 67 11.88 -13.71 -1.99
CA LYS A 67 12.87 -12.68 -1.66
C LYS A 67 13.33 -12.79 -0.22
N VAL A 68 14.56 -12.36 0.07
CA VAL A 68 15.07 -12.18 1.44
C VAL A 68 15.54 -10.72 1.59
N PRO A 69 15.04 -9.95 2.58
CA PRO A 69 14.02 -10.33 3.56
C PRO A 69 12.65 -10.59 2.92
N PHE A 70 11.87 -11.48 3.55
CA PHE A 70 10.51 -11.80 3.10
C PHE A 70 9.64 -10.54 3.05
N ARG A 71 8.73 -10.50 2.08
CA ARG A 71 7.84 -9.36 1.87
C ARG A 71 6.41 -9.70 2.26
N TYR A 72 5.78 -8.80 3.00
CA TYR A 72 4.50 -8.96 3.64
C TYR A 72 3.51 -7.96 3.04
N THR A 73 2.33 -8.45 2.70
CA THR A 73 1.19 -7.65 2.26
C THR A 73 0.02 -7.97 3.17
N SER A 74 -0.60 -6.97 3.78
CA SER A 74 -1.75 -7.16 4.66
C SER A 74 -2.87 -7.88 3.94
N ILE A 75 -3.44 -8.89 4.58
CA ILE A 75 -4.74 -9.46 4.23
C ILE A 75 -5.76 -8.47 4.78
N LEU A 76 -6.37 -7.67 3.90
CA LEU A 76 -7.52 -6.84 4.29
C LEU A 76 -8.58 -7.75 4.92
N GLN A 77 -9.37 -7.23 5.88
CA GLN A 77 -10.39 -7.98 6.62
C GLN A 77 -11.34 -8.77 5.69
N PHE A 78 -10.95 -9.99 5.33
CA PHE A 78 -11.84 -11.02 4.87
C PHE A 78 -12.07 -11.92 6.06
N LYS A 79 -13.15 -11.64 6.78
CA LYS A 79 -13.96 -12.72 7.32
C LYS A 79 -14.42 -13.54 6.10
N GLU A 80 -13.61 -14.47 5.67
CA GLU A 80 -14.06 -15.76 5.15
C GLU A 80 -12.84 -16.66 4.91
N THR A 81 -12.68 -17.59 5.85
CA THR A 81 -11.80 -18.74 5.82
C THR A 81 -12.15 -19.63 4.64
N SER A 82 -11.60 -19.39 3.45
CA SER A 82 -11.30 -20.42 2.42
C SER A 82 -11.05 -19.80 1.04
N THR A 83 -9.87 -19.25 0.79
CA THR A 83 -9.50 -18.94 -0.61
C THR A 83 -8.13 -19.52 -0.93
N SER A 84 -8.15 -20.38 -1.96
CA SER A 84 -7.03 -21.18 -2.44
C SER A 84 -5.83 -20.31 -2.84
N TYR A 85 -4.63 -20.90 -2.85
CA TYR A 85 -3.37 -20.25 -3.20
C TYR A 85 -3.42 -19.42 -4.50
N ASN A 86 -4.21 -19.84 -5.50
CA ASN A 86 -4.37 -19.13 -6.77
C ASN A 86 -5.17 -17.83 -6.67
N LEU A 87 -6.21 -17.79 -5.81
CA LEU A 87 -6.91 -16.54 -5.51
C LEU A 87 -5.97 -15.55 -4.82
N ASN A 88 -5.12 -16.03 -3.91
CA ASN A 88 -4.15 -15.21 -3.19
C ASN A 88 -3.10 -14.56 -4.10
N GLU A 89 -2.67 -15.22 -5.17
CA GLU A 89 -1.77 -14.63 -6.18
C GLU A 89 -2.49 -13.57 -7.02
N ALA A 90 -3.75 -13.82 -7.41
CA ALA A 90 -4.57 -12.86 -8.14
C ALA A 90 -4.78 -11.56 -7.33
N TYR A 91 -5.13 -11.67 -6.04
CA TYR A 91 -5.24 -10.53 -5.12
C TYR A 91 -3.96 -9.69 -5.09
N ARG A 92 -2.80 -10.34 -4.91
CA ARG A 92 -1.51 -9.65 -4.90
C ARG A 92 -1.23 -8.88 -6.19
N LYS A 93 -1.48 -9.51 -7.34
CA LYS A 93 -1.26 -8.88 -8.65
C LYS A 93 -2.16 -7.65 -8.82
N ILE A 94 -3.44 -7.76 -8.45
CA ILE A 94 -4.38 -6.65 -8.56
C ILE A 94 -3.99 -5.50 -7.63
N TYR A 95 -3.66 -5.77 -6.37
CA TYR A 95 -3.24 -4.73 -5.44
C TYR A 95 -1.97 -3.99 -5.87
N LYS A 96 -0.97 -4.72 -6.37
CA LYS A 96 0.26 -4.11 -6.89
C LYS A 96 -0.01 -3.23 -8.12
N ALA A 97 -0.93 -3.64 -8.98
CA ALA A 97 -1.34 -2.85 -10.13
C ALA A 97 -2.05 -1.55 -9.70
N ILE A 98 -2.95 -1.61 -8.70
CA ILE A 98 -3.60 -0.42 -8.13
C ILE A 98 -2.58 0.55 -7.54
N GLU A 99 -1.58 0.06 -6.81
CA GLU A 99 -0.51 0.89 -6.23
C GLU A 99 0.29 1.61 -7.31
N THR A 100 0.74 0.87 -8.34
CA THR A 100 1.48 1.45 -9.47
C THR A 100 0.68 2.54 -10.16
N LEU A 101 -0.61 2.28 -10.44
CA LEU A 101 -1.51 3.26 -11.03
C LEU A 101 -1.74 4.47 -10.12
N THR A 102 -1.78 4.28 -8.81
CA THR A 102 -1.94 5.37 -7.83
C THR A 102 -0.71 6.28 -7.82
N ASP A 103 0.49 5.72 -7.94
CA ASP A 103 1.71 6.51 -8.02
C ASP A 103 1.84 7.24 -9.37
N ASP A 104 1.47 6.58 -10.47
CA ASP A 104 1.36 7.23 -11.78
C ASP A 104 0.36 8.39 -11.77
N PHE A 105 -0.77 8.22 -11.07
CA PHE A 105 -1.78 9.27 -10.89
C PHE A 105 -1.23 10.48 -10.14
N LYS A 106 -0.51 10.26 -9.02
CA LYS A 106 0.14 11.34 -8.26
C LYS A 106 1.17 12.08 -9.11
N ARG A 107 2.02 11.35 -9.84
CA ARG A 107 3.01 11.96 -10.75
C ARG A 107 2.32 12.80 -11.82
N ASN A 108 1.26 12.29 -12.43
CA ASN A 108 0.48 13.01 -13.44
C ASN A 108 -0.12 14.32 -12.87
N LYS A 109 -0.60 14.32 -11.62
CA LYS A 109 -1.09 15.53 -10.94
C LYS A 109 -0.01 16.59 -10.75
N VAL A 110 1.20 16.19 -10.37
CA VAL A 110 2.33 17.12 -10.24
C VAL A 110 2.67 17.74 -11.60
N GLU A 111 2.75 16.92 -12.65
CA GLU A 111 3.02 17.41 -14.01
C GLU A 111 1.92 18.35 -14.52
N LEU A 112 0.64 18.06 -14.25
CA LEU A 112 -0.49 18.95 -14.54
C LEU A 112 -0.36 20.28 -13.83
N SER A 113 -0.01 20.28 -12.53
CA SER A 113 0.20 21.50 -11.78
C SER A 113 1.28 22.37 -12.41
N VAL A 114 2.41 21.77 -12.80
CA VAL A 114 3.51 22.48 -13.46
C VAL A 114 3.07 23.09 -14.79
N LEU A 115 2.38 22.33 -15.63
CA LEU A 115 1.91 22.83 -16.93
C LEU A 115 0.90 23.99 -16.77
N ASN A 116 -0.02 23.88 -15.80
CA ASN A 116 -0.99 24.94 -15.53
C ASN A 116 -0.33 26.22 -15.00
N THR A 117 0.70 26.12 -14.15
CA THR A 117 1.46 27.29 -13.69
C THR A 117 2.09 28.06 -14.86
N TYR A 118 2.62 27.35 -15.85
CA TYR A 118 3.32 27.95 -16.98
C TYR A 118 2.42 28.34 -18.16
N LEU A 119 1.12 28.03 -18.11
CA LEU A 119 0.17 28.36 -19.17
C LEU A 119 0.10 29.87 -19.42
N ASP A 120 0.02 30.64 -18.34
CA ASP A 120 -0.10 32.11 -18.39
C ASP A 120 1.25 32.81 -18.58
N GLU A 121 2.35 32.14 -18.23
CA GLU A 121 3.71 32.69 -18.33
C GLU A 121 4.28 32.65 -19.76
N PHE A 122 3.78 31.74 -20.61
CA PHE A 122 4.33 31.52 -21.94
C PHE A 122 3.27 31.57 -23.06
N PRO A 123 2.68 32.74 -23.35
CA PRO A 123 1.61 32.89 -24.35
C PRO A 123 2.05 32.47 -25.78
N LEU A 124 3.34 32.57 -26.10
CA LEU A 124 3.89 32.16 -27.40
C LEU A 124 3.79 30.65 -27.68
N ILE A 125 3.60 29.83 -26.65
CA ILE A 125 3.46 28.38 -26.77
C ILE A 125 2.16 27.87 -26.14
N TYR A 126 1.19 28.76 -25.93
CA TYR A 126 -0.09 28.45 -25.29
C TYR A 126 -0.75 27.20 -25.87
N ASP A 127 -0.92 27.14 -27.20
CA ASP A 127 -1.55 25.99 -27.88
C ASP A 127 -0.82 24.66 -27.63
N LYS A 128 0.51 24.71 -27.43
CA LYS A 128 1.30 23.50 -27.12
C LYS A 128 1.09 23.08 -25.67
N LEU A 129 1.07 24.04 -24.74
CA LEU A 129 0.81 23.79 -23.32
C LEU A 129 -0.61 23.28 -23.10
N ASP A 130 -1.61 23.90 -23.72
CA ASP A 130 -3.02 23.49 -23.65
C ASP A 130 -3.22 22.05 -24.14
N ARG A 131 -2.60 21.70 -25.28
CA ARG A 131 -2.60 20.31 -25.78
C ARG A 131 -1.94 19.32 -24.80
N LEU A 132 -0.87 19.73 -24.13
CA LEU A 132 -0.20 18.88 -23.13
C LEU A 132 -1.10 18.70 -21.90
N ILE A 133 -1.71 19.77 -21.40
CA ILE A 133 -2.66 19.73 -20.28
C ILE A 133 -3.82 18.80 -20.60
N PHE A 134 -4.44 18.96 -21.77
CA PHE A 134 -5.54 18.11 -22.21
C PHE A 134 -5.15 16.62 -22.23
N LYS A 135 -3.99 16.28 -22.78
CA LYS A 135 -3.48 14.89 -22.78
C LYS A 135 -3.30 14.34 -21.35
N ARG A 136 -2.83 15.17 -20.42
CA ARG A 136 -2.63 14.77 -19.03
C ARG A 136 -3.94 14.59 -18.27
N GLN A 137 -4.93 15.43 -18.54
CA GLN A 137 -6.29 15.26 -18.01
C GLN A 137 -6.93 13.96 -18.52
N GLN A 138 -6.76 13.64 -19.80
CA GLN A 138 -7.22 12.36 -20.35
C GLN A 138 -6.55 11.16 -19.67
N LEU A 139 -5.24 11.23 -19.45
CA LEU A 139 -4.50 10.19 -18.73
C LEU A 139 -4.99 10.03 -17.28
N GLU A 140 -5.34 11.12 -16.60
CA GLU A 140 -5.92 11.08 -15.24
C GLU A 140 -7.22 10.26 -15.21
N VAL A 141 -8.12 10.51 -16.16
CA VAL A 141 -9.39 9.78 -16.31
C VAL A 141 -9.13 8.30 -16.61
N GLU A 142 -8.18 8.00 -17.50
CA GLU A 142 -7.83 6.62 -17.88
C GLU A 142 -7.28 5.83 -16.69
N ILE A 143 -6.35 6.42 -15.93
CA ILE A 143 -5.78 5.79 -14.73
C ILE A 143 -6.88 5.53 -13.69
N GLN A 144 -7.75 6.51 -13.44
CA GLN A 144 -8.84 6.36 -12.49
C GLN A 144 -9.83 5.27 -12.91
N SER A 145 -10.15 5.18 -14.21
CA SER A 145 -10.99 4.12 -14.76
C SER A 145 -10.37 2.74 -14.53
N LYS A 146 -9.07 2.58 -14.80
CA LYS A 146 -8.35 1.33 -14.55
C LYS A 146 -8.36 0.94 -13.07
N ILE A 147 -8.15 1.89 -12.16
CA ILE A 147 -8.24 1.64 -10.71
C ILE A 147 -9.64 1.18 -10.32
N ASN A 148 -10.69 1.80 -10.87
CA ASN A 148 -12.07 1.40 -10.58
C ASN A 148 -12.35 -0.04 -11.04
N VAL A 149 -11.95 -0.39 -12.27
CA VAL A 149 -12.08 -1.77 -12.78
C VAL A 149 -11.36 -2.78 -11.88
N LEU A 150 -10.13 -2.47 -11.45
CA LEU A 150 -9.38 -3.34 -10.55
C LEU A 150 -10.04 -3.47 -9.17
N ASN A 151 -10.64 -2.39 -8.65
CA ASN A 151 -11.40 -2.45 -7.41
C ASN A 151 -12.69 -3.28 -7.55
N ASP A 152 -13.35 -3.22 -8.69
CA ASP A 152 -14.54 -4.04 -8.96
C ASP A 152 -14.15 -5.52 -9.12
N LEU A 153 -13.04 -5.82 -9.80
CA LEU A 153 -12.48 -7.19 -9.82
C LEU A 153 -12.15 -7.71 -8.43
N LEU A 154 -11.62 -6.85 -7.53
CA LEU A 154 -11.39 -7.24 -6.14
C LEU A 154 -12.69 -7.58 -5.42
N LYS A 155 -13.81 -6.88 -5.69
CA LYS A 155 -15.10 -7.20 -5.07
C LYS A 155 -15.63 -8.54 -5.59
N GLU A 156 -15.60 -8.77 -6.89
CA GLU A 156 -16.08 -10.01 -7.50
C GLU A 156 -15.32 -11.24 -7.00
N LEU A 157 -14.01 -11.13 -6.74
CA LEU A 157 -13.21 -12.23 -6.20
C LEU A 157 -13.55 -12.59 -4.74
N THR A 158 -14.34 -11.75 -4.06
CA THR A 158 -14.68 -11.87 -2.62
C THR A 158 -16.12 -12.30 -2.38
N THR A 159 -16.88 -12.50 -3.46
CA THR A 159 -18.28 -12.95 -3.47
C THR A 159 -18.36 -14.40 -3.93
#